data_AF-A0A061SMG7-F1
#
_entry.id   AF-A0A061SMG7-F1
#
_cell.length_a   1.000
_cell.length_b   1.000
_cell.length_c   1.000
_cell.angle_alpha   90.00
_cell.angle_beta   90.00
_cell.angle_gamma   90.00
#
_symmetry.space_group_name_H-M   'P 1'
#
loop_
_entity.id
_entity.type
_entity.pdbx_description
1 polymer ?
#
loop_
_entity_poly.entity_id
_entity_poly.type
_entity_poly.pdbx_seq_one_letter_code
_entity_poly.pdbx_strand_id
1 'polypeptide(L)'
;MRVRSECDFPNFRHRFWSPAVWAGVDEEGQPVLLKPGEGMETVVTRPAARQHRQGLKALDLRSLPREEGPPSELQIRREKFAYFEKRCSEVSDGLYLGSEAVAKSRELLERSNITHVVNCVGFVYPNYFEGELTYKTLFLQDTPAEDITSVLYDVFDFIEEARGGGGSVFVHCSQGVSRSATIVIAFLMWKLDQSFDEVFAAVKAIRGVANPNIGFTCQLLQWHKRRHAESFCRIYCIGPHSSADPLYLVPKLLSCAKPCALDPRGAFVVHTPERLFVWQGRRCPPGMVAAAERAAHQLHRYEGAPWPPQALLEGDEGRSFWKSLQDAESDSHGICEVESYSKDFDMYLNAAASSSDPVHRAALLAGPSPRAVLAHTSAAREAEKMGPGSPNERQRKYRRSDTDSKDLDGEVRRLRRGSNRHLHWRPSAASASSSPLQPMEPHIDAPPLVQPP
;
A
#
# COMPACT_ATOMS: atom_id res chain seq x y z
N MET A 1 6.39 28.15 -27.30
CA MET A 1 5.34 28.30 -26.28
C MET A 1 5.75 27.52 -25.04
N ARG A 2 6.14 28.21 -23.97
CA ARG A 2 6.41 27.64 -22.65
C ARG A 2 5.10 27.59 -21.88
N VAL A 3 4.71 26.42 -21.39
CA VAL A 3 3.65 26.29 -20.39
C VAL A 3 4.31 26.39 -19.02
N ARG A 4 3.94 27.42 -18.26
CA ARG A 4 4.30 27.58 -16.84
C ARG A 4 3.33 26.74 -16.02
N SER A 5 3.84 25.85 -15.16
CA SER A 5 3.05 25.27 -14.08
C SER A 5 3.20 26.15 -12.84
N GLU A 6 2.15 26.89 -12.51
CA GLU A 6 2.03 27.60 -11.24
C GLU A 6 1.58 26.60 -10.18
N CYS A 7 2.50 26.23 -9.29
CA CYS A 7 2.22 25.60 -8.00
C CYS A 7 3.10 26.32 -6.98
N ASP A 8 2.62 27.48 -6.52
CA ASP A 8 3.24 28.22 -5.42
C ASP A 8 2.75 27.66 -4.08
N PHE A 9 3.59 26.86 -3.43
CA PHE A 9 3.48 26.55 -2.00
C PHE A 9 4.49 27.42 -1.23
N PRO A 10 4.06 28.50 -0.54
CA PRO A 10 4.96 29.32 0.26
C PRO A 10 5.20 28.60 1.58
N ASN A 11 6.27 27.78 1.65
CA ASN A 11 7.07 27.44 2.83
C ASN A 11 7.87 26.12 2.69
N PHE A 12 7.76 25.40 1.57
CA PHE A 12 8.49 24.12 1.41
C PHE A 12 9.90 24.26 0.79
N ARG A 13 10.23 25.44 0.23
CA ARG A 13 11.47 25.66 -0.53
C ARG A 13 12.71 26.05 0.28
N HIS A 14 12.57 26.41 1.57
CA HIS A 14 13.68 27.01 2.33
C HIS A 14 14.49 26.08 3.23
N ARG A 15 14.24 24.75 3.23
CA ARG A 15 15.03 23.81 4.05
C ARG A 15 15.67 22.63 3.34
N PHE A 16 15.45 22.46 2.04
CA PHE A 16 15.90 21.26 1.34
C PHE A 16 16.68 21.50 0.05
N TRP A 17 17.17 22.71 -0.22
CA TRP A 17 18.26 22.99 -1.16
C TRP A 17 18.61 24.48 -1.03
N SER A 18 19.74 24.81 -0.41
CA SER A 18 20.32 26.15 -0.49
C SER A 18 21.66 26.05 -1.22
N PRO A 19 21.76 26.49 -2.50
CA PRO A 19 23.04 26.58 -3.21
C PRO A 19 23.96 27.72 -2.72
N ALA A 20 23.64 28.37 -1.61
CA ALA A 20 24.32 29.56 -1.11
C ALA A 20 25.61 29.26 -0.32
N VAL A 21 26.50 28.43 -0.85
CA VAL A 21 27.90 28.32 -0.37
C VAL A 21 28.92 28.52 -1.51
N TRP A 22 28.49 28.79 -2.75
CA TRP A 22 29.40 28.98 -3.89
C TRP A 22 29.29 30.32 -4.64
N ALA A 23 28.92 31.39 -3.93
CA ALA A 23 29.19 32.75 -4.40
C ALA A 23 29.92 33.49 -3.27
N GLY A 24 31.20 33.79 -3.49
CA GLY A 24 31.95 34.66 -2.59
C GLY A 24 31.27 36.02 -2.51
N VAL A 25 30.96 36.45 -1.29
CA VAL A 25 30.54 37.81 -0.94
C VAL A 25 31.73 38.52 -0.31
N ASP A 26 31.86 39.83 -0.54
CA ASP A 26 32.82 40.67 0.17
C ASP A 26 32.37 40.95 1.61
N GLU A 27 33.24 41.56 2.44
CA GLU A 27 32.97 41.78 3.88
C GLU A 27 31.78 42.72 4.17
N GLU A 28 31.17 43.29 3.13
CA GLU A 28 29.96 44.12 3.21
C GLU A 28 28.72 43.46 2.58
N GLY A 29 28.83 42.20 2.12
CA GLY A 29 27.67 41.36 1.79
C GLY A 29 27.00 41.65 0.45
N GLN A 30 27.73 42.09 -0.58
CA GLN A 30 27.18 42.27 -1.93
C GLN A 30 27.71 41.23 -2.94
N PRO A 31 26.88 40.75 -3.90
CA PRO A 31 27.32 39.77 -4.91
C PRO A 31 28.03 40.43 -6.11
N VAL A 32 29.26 40.00 -6.42
CA VAL A 32 30.07 40.52 -7.53
C VAL A 32 29.71 39.86 -8.87
N LEU A 33 29.30 40.66 -9.85
CA LEU A 33 28.88 40.25 -11.20
C LEU A 33 29.94 40.67 -12.24
N LEU A 34 30.61 39.73 -12.93
CA LEU A 34 31.54 40.05 -14.02
C LEU A 34 30.84 39.92 -15.38
N LYS A 35 30.86 41.00 -16.19
CA LYS A 35 30.36 41.03 -17.58
C LYS A 35 31.50 40.93 -18.62
N PRO A 36 31.26 40.33 -19.81
CA PRO A 36 32.24 40.22 -20.89
C PRO A 36 32.04 41.27 -22.00
N GLY A 37 33.11 41.60 -22.73
CA GLY A 37 33.06 42.30 -24.03
C GLY A 37 34.44 42.64 -24.63
N GLU A 38 34.69 42.12 -25.85
CA GLU A 38 35.25 42.74 -27.08
C GLU A 38 36.47 43.70 -26.97
N GLY A 39 37.54 43.70 -27.78
CA GLY A 39 37.92 43.09 -29.05
C GLY A 39 38.86 44.06 -29.80
N MET A 40 39.95 43.55 -30.38
CA MET A 40 40.75 44.10 -31.51
C MET A 40 41.77 45.25 -31.29
N GLU A 41 43.07 44.97 -31.43
CA GLU A 41 43.94 45.35 -32.59
C GLU A 41 45.44 45.15 -32.31
N THR A 42 46.18 44.84 -33.38
CA THR A 42 47.56 44.38 -33.47
C THR A 42 48.59 45.51 -33.55
N VAL A 43 49.72 45.45 -32.81
CA VAL A 43 51.05 45.92 -33.29
C VAL A 43 52.21 45.11 -32.66
N VAL A 44 53.17 44.83 -33.54
CA VAL A 44 54.43 44.07 -33.49
C VAL A 44 55.49 44.62 -32.53
N THR A 45 56.20 43.74 -31.78
CA THR A 45 57.67 43.50 -31.82
C THR A 45 58.16 42.68 -30.61
N ARG A 46 59.00 41.68 -30.86
CA ARG A 46 59.72 40.85 -29.87
C ARG A 46 60.99 41.59 -29.39
N PRO A 47 61.53 41.30 -28.18
CA PRO A 47 62.52 40.22 -28.11
C PRO A 47 62.32 39.27 -26.92
N ALA A 48 62.88 38.07 -27.11
CA ALA A 48 62.79 36.94 -26.21
C ALA A 48 63.44 37.21 -24.85
N ALA A 49 62.64 37.15 -23.79
CA ALA A 49 63.11 36.82 -22.44
C ALA A 49 62.53 35.44 -22.09
N ARG A 50 63.37 34.42 -22.28
CA ARG A 50 63.12 33.03 -21.89
C ARG A 50 63.19 32.95 -20.36
N GLN A 51 62.15 33.42 -19.67
CA GLN A 51 62.00 33.20 -18.24
C GLN A 51 61.34 31.84 -18.04
N HIS A 52 62.09 30.96 -17.38
CA HIS A 52 61.70 29.69 -16.81
C HIS A 52 60.23 29.71 -16.33
N ARG A 53 59.32 29.11 -17.10
CA ARG A 53 58.11 28.54 -16.48
C ARG A 53 58.63 27.40 -15.61
N GLN A 54 58.84 27.66 -14.33
CA GLN A 54 58.92 26.60 -13.35
C GLN A 54 57.63 25.79 -13.54
N GLY A 55 57.78 24.57 -14.05
CA GLY A 55 56.66 23.68 -14.25
C GLY A 55 55.91 23.57 -12.93
N LEU A 56 54.60 23.81 -12.97
CA LEU A 56 53.72 23.31 -11.94
C LEU A 56 54.00 21.81 -11.87
N LYS A 57 54.76 21.38 -10.85
CA LYS A 57 54.92 19.96 -10.56
C LYS A 57 53.50 19.43 -10.45
N ALA A 58 53.18 18.39 -11.23
CA ALA A 58 51.92 17.69 -11.09
C ALA A 58 51.71 17.44 -9.59
N LEU A 59 50.62 17.96 -9.03
CA LEU A 59 50.30 17.70 -7.63
C LEU A 59 50.15 16.18 -7.51
N ASP A 60 51.15 15.53 -6.91
CA ASP A 60 51.09 14.12 -6.61
C ASP A 60 50.13 13.96 -5.43
N LEU A 61 48.85 13.76 -5.73
CA LEU A 61 47.81 13.54 -4.72
C LEU A 61 48.09 12.29 -3.85
N ARG A 62 49.08 11.46 -4.21
CA ARG A 62 49.52 10.29 -3.42
C ARG A 62 50.51 10.66 -2.33
N SER A 63 51.15 11.84 -2.40
CA SER A 63 52.11 12.31 -1.39
C SER A 63 51.48 13.20 -0.32
N LEU A 64 50.17 13.47 -0.40
CA LEU A 64 49.44 14.14 0.68
C LEU A 64 49.25 13.13 1.83
N PRO A 65 49.53 13.51 3.08
CA PRO A 65 49.12 12.71 4.22
C PRO A 65 47.62 12.44 4.10
N ARG A 66 47.20 11.16 4.08
CA ARG A 66 45.82 10.81 4.40
C ARG A 66 45.63 11.13 5.87
N GLU A 67 45.42 12.40 6.19
CA GLU A 67 44.75 12.75 7.42
C GLU A 67 43.43 11.97 7.40
N GLU A 68 43.17 11.15 8.41
CA GLU A 68 41.86 10.58 8.65
C GLU A 68 40.92 11.72 9.05
N GLY A 69 40.53 12.53 8.07
CA GLY A 69 39.50 13.52 8.21
C GLY A 69 38.18 12.84 8.61
N PRO A 70 37.22 13.60 9.15
CA PRO A 70 35.90 13.06 9.48
C PRO A 70 35.33 12.31 8.27
N PRO A 71 34.68 11.15 8.48
CA PRO A 71 34.26 10.28 7.40
C PRO A 71 33.37 11.05 6.42
N SER A 72 33.64 10.87 5.13
CA SER A 72 32.84 11.51 4.07
C SER A 72 31.35 11.14 4.18
N GLU A 73 30.46 12.01 3.72
CA GLU A 73 29.01 11.73 3.71
C GLU A 73 28.67 10.41 2.99
N LEU A 74 29.39 10.11 1.90
CA LEU A 74 29.26 8.85 1.16
C LEU A 74 29.66 7.63 2.00
N GLN A 75 30.70 7.76 2.83
CA GLN A 75 31.14 6.69 3.71
C GLN A 75 30.13 6.46 4.84
N ILE A 76 29.68 7.53 5.50
CA ILE A 76 28.61 7.48 6.52
C ILE A 76 27.36 6.80 5.94
N ARG A 77 26.96 7.19 4.72
CA ARG A 77 25.82 6.58 4.04
C ARG A 77 26.06 5.09 3.81
N ARG A 78 27.20 4.68 3.26
CA ARG A 78 27.51 3.25 3.01
C ARG A 78 27.47 2.42 4.29
N GLU A 79 28.11 2.88 5.36
CA GLU A 79 28.13 2.20 6.66
C GLU A 79 26.71 2.08 7.22
N LYS A 80 25.89 3.14 7.11
CA LYS A 80 24.49 3.11 7.51
C LYS A 80 23.69 2.07 6.72
N PHE A 81 23.88 1.99 5.40
CA PHE A 81 23.23 0.98 4.57
C PHE A 81 23.66 -0.44 4.97
N ALA A 82 24.95 -0.69 5.16
CA ALA A 82 25.47 -1.99 5.59
C ALA A 82 24.91 -2.41 6.97
N TYR A 83 24.80 -1.46 7.91
CA TYR A 83 24.22 -1.70 9.23
C TYR A 83 22.76 -2.16 9.16
N PHE A 84 21.95 -1.52 8.31
CA PHE A 84 20.52 -1.83 8.19
C PHE A 84 20.19 -2.96 7.21
N GLU A 85 21.15 -3.40 6.39
CA GLU A 85 20.96 -4.46 5.40
C GLU A 85 20.48 -5.75 6.07
N LYS A 86 21.17 -6.24 7.10
CA LYS A 86 20.83 -7.49 7.80
C LYS A 86 20.00 -7.30 9.07
N ARG A 87 19.48 -6.09 9.29
CA ARG A 87 18.73 -5.78 10.51
C ARG A 87 17.23 -5.84 10.24
N CYS A 88 16.57 -6.76 10.94
CA CYS A 88 15.10 -6.80 11.05
C CYS A 88 14.68 -5.69 12.04
N SER A 89 14.05 -4.64 11.53
CA SER A 89 13.68 -3.47 12.35
C SER A 89 12.23 -3.62 12.81
N GLU A 90 12.00 -3.83 14.11
CA GLU A 90 10.66 -3.79 14.69
C GLU A 90 10.18 -2.34 14.78
N VAL A 91 9.14 -2.02 14.02
CA VAL A 91 8.60 -0.64 13.93
C VAL A 91 7.38 -0.43 14.83
N SER A 92 6.66 -1.51 15.11
CA SER A 92 5.53 -1.60 16.04
C SER A 92 5.42 -3.05 16.48
N ASP A 93 4.70 -3.31 17.57
CA ASP A 93 4.51 -4.65 18.13
C ASP A 93 4.04 -5.66 17.07
N GLY A 94 4.87 -6.66 16.79
CA GLY A 94 4.59 -7.68 15.76
C GLY A 94 4.64 -7.18 14.32
N LEU A 95 5.16 -5.99 14.04
CA LEU A 95 5.35 -5.44 12.69
C LEU A 95 6.82 -5.06 12.47
N TYR A 96 7.42 -5.67 11.45
CA TYR A 96 8.83 -5.55 11.14
C TYR A 96 9.07 -5.04 9.71
N LEU A 97 10.14 -4.27 9.56
CA LEU A 97 10.60 -3.69 8.30
C LEU A 97 12.04 -4.11 8.01
N GLY A 98 12.35 -4.51 6.77
CA GLY A 98 13.70 -4.88 6.41
C GLY A 98 13.99 -4.96 4.92
N SER A 99 15.21 -5.41 4.63
CA SER A 99 15.70 -5.65 3.27
C SER A 99 15.45 -7.10 2.84
N GLU A 100 15.76 -7.39 1.59
CA GLU A 100 15.78 -8.76 1.08
C GLU A 100 16.77 -9.67 1.84
N ALA A 101 17.90 -9.15 2.32
CA ALA A 101 18.90 -9.96 3.03
C ALA A 101 18.33 -10.56 4.33
N VAL A 102 17.39 -9.85 4.97
CA VAL A 102 16.63 -10.37 6.12
C VAL A 102 15.60 -11.40 5.65
N ALA A 103 14.89 -11.11 4.55
CA ALA A 103 13.88 -12.00 3.98
C ALA A 103 14.44 -13.38 3.61
N LYS A 104 15.72 -13.44 3.23
CA LYS A 104 16.43 -14.68 2.87
C LYS A 104 16.98 -15.45 4.08
N SER A 105 17.02 -14.85 5.26
CA SER A 105 17.59 -15.47 6.46
C SER A 105 16.50 -16.03 7.36
N ARG A 106 16.31 -17.36 7.32
CA ARG A 106 15.32 -18.04 8.17
C ARG A 106 15.56 -17.76 9.66
N GLU A 107 16.82 -17.81 10.08
CA GLU A 107 17.23 -17.55 11.46
C GLU A 107 16.81 -16.16 11.96
N LEU A 108 16.96 -15.11 11.14
CA LEU A 108 16.52 -13.76 11.53
C LEU A 108 15.00 -13.66 11.64
N LEU A 109 14.27 -14.33 10.74
CA LEU A 109 12.81 -14.38 10.76
C LEU A 109 12.29 -15.15 11.98
N GLU A 110 12.93 -16.26 12.36
CA GLU A 110 12.58 -17.06 13.56
C GLU A 110 12.80 -16.29 14.85
N ARG A 111 13.95 -15.62 14.98
CA ARG A 111 14.27 -14.81 16.17
C ARG A 111 13.26 -13.69 16.41
N SER A 112 12.62 -13.18 15.35
CA SER A 112 11.56 -12.17 15.41
C SER A 112 10.15 -12.76 15.37
N ASN A 113 10.00 -14.08 15.50
CA ASN A 113 8.72 -14.80 15.45
C ASN A 113 7.87 -14.44 14.22
N ILE A 114 8.51 -14.23 13.06
CA ILE A 114 7.82 -13.89 11.83
C ILE A 114 7.06 -15.11 11.32
N THR A 115 5.78 -14.90 11.06
CA THR A 115 4.85 -15.91 10.52
C THR A 115 4.32 -15.50 9.15
N HIS A 116 4.28 -14.19 8.87
CA HIS A 116 3.74 -13.61 7.66
C HIS A 116 4.75 -12.67 7.01
N VAL A 117 4.84 -12.67 5.69
CA VAL A 117 5.78 -11.83 4.94
C VAL A 117 5.07 -11.09 3.82
N VAL A 118 5.25 -9.77 3.76
CA VAL A 118 4.86 -8.94 2.61
C VAL A 118 6.11 -8.72 1.75
N ASN A 119 6.14 -9.37 0.59
CA ASN A 119 7.19 -9.20 -0.40
C ASN A 119 6.77 -8.12 -1.40
N CYS A 120 7.32 -6.91 -1.30
CA CYS A 120 6.94 -5.79 -2.17
C CYS A 120 7.46 -5.90 -3.61
N VAL A 121 8.31 -6.88 -3.94
CA VAL A 121 9.15 -6.89 -5.14
C VAL A 121 9.27 -8.31 -5.73
N GLY A 122 8.13 -8.97 -5.89
CA GLY A 122 8.03 -10.35 -6.39
C GLY A 122 8.64 -10.59 -7.77
N PHE A 123 8.84 -9.55 -8.59
CA PHE A 123 9.49 -9.67 -9.91
C PHE A 123 11.03 -9.80 -9.83
N VAL A 124 11.65 -9.47 -8.69
CA VAL A 124 13.12 -9.61 -8.50
C VAL A 124 13.44 -10.73 -7.55
N TYR A 125 12.72 -10.82 -6.44
CA TYR A 125 13.03 -11.76 -5.37
C TYR A 125 11.87 -12.71 -5.11
N PRO A 126 12.14 -14.03 -5.07
CA PRO A 126 11.11 -15.00 -4.77
C PRO A 126 10.72 -14.93 -3.30
N ASN A 127 9.63 -15.59 -2.96
CA ASN A 127 9.31 -15.90 -1.58
C ASN A 127 10.21 -17.07 -1.13
N TYR A 128 11.13 -16.82 -0.20
CA TYR A 128 12.18 -17.78 0.14
C TYR A 128 11.71 -19.01 0.92
N PHE A 129 10.61 -18.90 1.66
CA PHE A 129 10.14 -19.93 2.59
C PHE A 129 8.65 -20.25 2.37
N GLU A 130 8.22 -20.35 1.11
CA GLU A 130 6.86 -20.77 0.77
C GLU A 130 6.54 -22.14 1.37
N GLY A 131 5.38 -22.27 2.00
CA GLY A 131 4.95 -23.48 2.72
C GLY A 131 5.24 -23.46 4.21
N GLU A 132 6.20 -22.65 4.66
CA GLU A 132 6.49 -22.41 6.09
C GLU A 132 5.91 -21.08 6.58
N LEU A 133 6.04 -20.04 5.76
CA LEU A 133 5.53 -18.70 6.05
C LEU A 133 4.38 -18.36 5.09
N THR A 134 3.46 -17.53 5.56
CA THR A 134 2.37 -17.03 4.72
C THR A 134 2.82 -15.75 4.02
N TYR A 135 2.68 -15.70 2.70
CA TYR A 135 3.15 -14.58 1.90
C TYR A 135 2.01 -13.75 1.32
N LYS A 136 2.21 -12.44 1.30
CA LYS A 136 1.55 -11.52 0.38
C LYS A 136 2.59 -10.93 -0.57
N THR A 137 2.56 -11.37 -1.82
CA THR A 137 3.51 -10.92 -2.84
C THR A 137 2.90 -9.79 -3.65
N LEU A 138 3.65 -8.71 -3.81
CA LEU A 138 3.32 -7.53 -4.60
C LEU A 138 4.43 -7.31 -5.64
N PHE A 139 4.10 -6.55 -6.69
CA PHE A 139 4.99 -6.37 -7.83
C PHE A 139 5.25 -4.88 -8.10
N LEU A 140 5.64 -4.16 -7.03
CA LEU A 140 5.78 -2.70 -7.04
C LEU A 140 7.12 -2.24 -7.61
N GLN A 141 7.10 -1.36 -8.61
CA GLN A 141 8.30 -0.64 -9.05
C GLN A 141 8.65 0.47 -8.06
N ASP A 142 9.95 0.73 -7.86
CA ASP A 142 10.39 1.84 -7.00
C ASP A 142 10.51 3.14 -7.81
N THR A 143 9.41 3.57 -8.41
CA THR A 143 9.37 4.79 -9.21
C THR A 143 8.27 5.73 -8.71
N PRO A 144 8.40 7.05 -8.92
CA PRO A 144 7.37 7.99 -8.50
C PRO A 144 5.99 7.79 -9.16
N ALA A 145 5.95 7.08 -10.31
CA ALA A 145 4.74 6.83 -11.08
C ALA A 145 3.99 5.55 -10.66
N GLU A 146 4.61 4.68 -9.86
CA GLU A 146 3.96 3.46 -9.36
C GLU A 146 2.84 3.83 -8.38
N ASP A 147 1.63 3.32 -8.57
CA ASP A 147 0.51 3.53 -7.65
C ASP A 147 0.55 2.51 -6.50
N ILE A 148 1.18 2.89 -5.40
CA ILE A 148 1.25 2.07 -4.19
C ILE A 148 -0.03 2.15 -3.35
N THR A 149 -0.88 3.17 -3.57
CA THR A 149 -2.10 3.36 -2.78
C THR A 149 -3.15 2.29 -3.05
N SER A 150 -3.18 1.78 -4.29
CA SER A 150 -4.10 0.73 -4.73
C SER A 150 -4.00 -0.58 -3.93
N VAL A 151 -2.82 -0.89 -3.37
CA VAL A 151 -2.57 -2.15 -2.62
C VAL A 151 -2.66 -2.00 -1.10
N LEU A 152 -2.77 -0.78 -0.58
CA LEU A 152 -2.62 -0.54 0.86
C LEU A 152 -3.62 -1.33 1.69
N TYR A 153 -4.89 -1.32 1.31
CA TYR A 153 -5.94 -1.94 2.12
C TYR A 153 -5.84 -3.47 2.16
N ASP A 154 -5.47 -4.11 1.06
CA ASP A 154 -5.20 -5.55 1.08
C ASP A 154 -4.00 -5.89 1.98
N VAL A 155 -2.99 -5.01 2.04
CA VAL A 155 -1.85 -5.20 2.93
C VAL A 155 -2.23 -4.93 4.38
N PHE A 156 -3.11 -3.95 4.64
CA PHE A 156 -3.59 -3.67 5.98
C PHE A 156 -4.45 -4.82 6.51
N ASP A 157 -5.33 -5.39 5.68
CA ASP A 157 -6.11 -6.58 6.03
C ASP A 157 -5.16 -7.74 6.37
N PHE A 158 -4.13 -7.98 5.55
CA PHE A 158 -3.13 -9.01 5.79
C PHE A 158 -2.35 -8.80 7.11
N ILE A 159 -1.98 -7.56 7.42
CA ILE A 159 -1.28 -7.23 8.67
C ILE A 159 -2.18 -7.43 9.88
N GLU A 160 -3.42 -6.93 9.82
CA GLU A 160 -4.37 -7.05 10.93
C GLU A 160 -4.80 -8.50 11.17
N GLU A 161 -4.99 -9.30 10.13
CA GLU A 161 -5.32 -10.73 10.24
C GLU A 161 -4.18 -11.50 10.92
N ALA A 162 -2.95 -11.32 10.45
CA ALA A 162 -1.77 -11.96 11.01
C ALA A 162 -1.58 -11.62 12.49
N ARG A 163 -1.68 -10.33 12.84
CA ARG A 163 -1.53 -9.87 14.23
C ARG A 163 -2.69 -10.31 15.11
N GLY A 164 -3.92 -10.31 14.59
CA GLY A 164 -5.10 -10.83 15.29
C GLY A 164 -4.98 -12.32 15.61
N GLY A 165 -4.24 -13.08 14.81
CA GLY A 165 -3.87 -14.48 15.06
C GLY A 165 -2.67 -14.68 16.00
N GLY A 166 -2.08 -13.62 16.55
CA GLY A 166 -0.90 -13.68 17.41
C GLY A 166 0.43 -13.86 16.66
N GLY A 167 0.44 -13.66 15.34
CA GLY A 167 1.64 -13.73 14.51
C GLY A 167 2.30 -12.37 14.26
N SER A 168 3.58 -12.39 13.90
CA SER A 168 4.30 -11.19 13.45
C SER A 168 4.42 -11.11 11.93
N VAL A 169 4.37 -9.88 11.40
CA VAL A 169 4.48 -9.58 9.97
C VAL A 169 5.79 -8.89 9.64
N PHE A 170 6.47 -9.38 8.61
CA PHE A 170 7.67 -8.76 8.06
C PHE A 170 7.40 -8.17 6.66
N VAL A 171 7.62 -6.87 6.49
CA VAL A 171 7.46 -6.17 5.22
C VAL A 171 8.83 -5.85 4.64
N HIS A 172 9.11 -6.32 3.42
CA HIS A 172 10.40 -6.07 2.77
C HIS A 172 10.28 -5.68 1.30
N CYS A 173 11.32 -4.98 0.83
CA CYS A 173 11.58 -4.77 -0.58
C CYS A 173 13.02 -5.19 -0.89
N SER A 174 13.72 -4.53 -1.82
CA SER A 174 15.14 -4.80 -2.05
C SER A 174 16.00 -4.38 -0.85
N GLN A 175 15.95 -3.11 -0.47
CA GLN A 175 16.84 -2.53 0.56
C GLN A 175 16.13 -2.18 1.87
N GLY A 176 14.80 -2.30 1.92
CA GLY A 176 14.01 -1.82 3.06
C GLY A 176 14.06 -0.30 3.20
N VAL A 177 14.05 0.43 2.08
CA VAL A 177 14.23 1.89 2.02
C VAL A 177 12.96 2.60 1.60
N SER A 178 12.42 2.26 0.42
CA SER A 178 11.30 2.99 -0.19
C SER A 178 10.00 2.18 -0.10
N ARG A 179 9.68 1.31 -1.07
CA ARG A 179 8.42 0.52 -1.15
C ARG A 179 7.91 -0.05 0.18
N SER A 180 8.70 -0.89 0.86
CA SER A 180 8.29 -1.51 2.12
C SER A 180 8.16 -0.50 3.26
N ALA A 181 9.03 0.52 3.31
CA ALA A 181 8.91 1.59 4.28
C ALA A 181 7.63 2.40 4.06
N THR A 182 7.27 2.70 2.81
CA THR A 182 6.03 3.39 2.45
C THR A 182 4.80 2.63 2.96
N ILE A 183 4.72 1.33 2.73
CA ILE A 183 3.60 0.50 3.20
C ILE A 183 3.50 0.52 4.72
N VAL A 184 4.63 0.36 5.42
CA VAL A 184 4.69 0.41 6.88
C VAL A 184 4.25 1.77 7.41
N ILE A 185 4.74 2.86 6.81
CA ILE A 185 4.36 4.24 7.18
C ILE A 185 2.86 4.43 6.96
N ALA A 186 2.32 4.00 5.82
CA ALA A 186 0.90 4.11 5.53
C ALA A 186 0.03 3.35 6.56
N PHE A 187 0.45 2.13 6.92
CA PHE A 187 -0.25 1.33 7.93
C PHE A 187 -0.24 2.04 9.29
N LEU A 188 0.90 2.56 9.72
CA LEU A 188 1.03 3.28 10.99
C LEU A 188 0.26 4.61 10.99
N MET A 189 0.27 5.35 9.87
CA MET A 189 -0.56 6.55 9.71
C MET A 189 -2.05 6.24 9.90
N TRP A 190 -2.55 5.14 9.31
CA TRP A 190 -3.93 4.70 9.55
C TRP A 190 -4.16 4.26 11.00
N LYS A 191 -3.28 3.41 11.53
CA LYS A 191 -3.48 2.78 12.84
C LYS A 191 -3.41 3.78 14.00
N LEU A 192 -2.54 4.79 13.87
CA LEU A 192 -2.29 5.80 14.90
C LEU A 192 -3.05 7.11 14.64
N ASP A 193 -3.71 7.25 13.48
CA ASP A 193 -4.36 8.47 13.02
C ASP A 193 -3.42 9.69 13.03
N GLN A 194 -2.17 9.48 12.58
CA GLN A 194 -1.09 10.47 12.61
C GLN A 194 -0.67 10.93 11.21
N SER A 195 -0.06 12.10 11.15
CA SER A 195 0.44 12.69 9.91
C SER A 195 1.64 11.91 9.35
N PHE A 196 1.92 12.09 8.06
CA PHE A 196 3.10 11.48 7.43
C PHE A 196 4.40 11.87 8.13
N ASP A 197 4.56 13.14 8.49
CA ASP A 197 5.82 13.65 9.06
C ASP A 197 6.14 13.02 10.42
N GLU A 198 5.13 12.88 11.28
CA GLU A 198 5.27 12.25 12.61
C GLU A 198 5.63 10.76 12.48
N VAL A 199 4.88 10.02 11.67
CA VAL A 199 5.09 8.59 11.48
C VAL A 199 6.41 8.32 10.76
N PHE A 200 6.74 9.11 9.73
CA PHE A 200 8.00 8.99 9.01
C PHE A 200 9.18 9.25 9.94
N ALA A 201 9.13 10.27 10.80
CA ALA A 201 10.18 10.55 11.77
C ALA A 201 10.37 9.37 12.75
N ALA A 202 9.29 8.79 13.25
CA ALA A 202 9.35 7.62 14.13
C ALA A 202 9.97 6.38 13.43
N VAL A 203 9.50 6.06 12.21
CA VAL A 203 10.06 4.95 11.43
C VAL A 203 11.52 5.20 11.07
N LYS A 204 11.90 6.45 10.75
CA LYS A 204 13.27 6.84 10.44
C LYS A 204 14.20 6.71 11.66
N ALA A 205 13.70 7.00 12.85
CA ALA A 205 14.47 6.82 14.09
C ALA A 205 14.82 5.35 14.34
N ILE A 206 13.89 4.43 14.02
CA ILE A 206 14.09 2.98 14.15
C ILE A 206 14.95 2.43 13.00
N ARG A 207 14.66 2.84 11.77
CA ARG A 207 15.36 2.44 10.55
C ARG A 207 15.87 3.66 9.78
N GLY A 208 17.08 4.09 10.11
CA GLY A 208 17.67 5.33 9.59
C GLY A 208 17.86 5.41 8.07
N VAL A 209 17.75 4.30 7.34
CA VAL A 209 17.78 4.25 5.87
C VAL A 209 16.40 4.41 5.23
N ALA A 210 15.29 4.32 5.97
CA ALA A 210 13.94 4.48 5.44
C ALA A 210 13.79 5.82 4.72
N ASN A 211 13.44 5.80 3.44
CA ASN A 211 13.35 6.99 2.61
C ASN A 211 12.44 6.67 1.41
N PRO A 212 11.11 6.74 1.58
CA PRO A 212 10.16 6.66 0.48
C PRO A 212 10.58 7.56 -0.68
N ASN A 213 10.39 7.10 -1.92
CA ASN A 213 10.56 7.97 -3.07
C ASN A 213 9.52 9.11 -3.05
N ILE A 214 9.80 10.20 -3.76
CA ILE A 214 8.95 11.40 -3.70
C ILE A 214 7.51 11.16 -4.18
N GLY A 215 7.30 10.29 -5.17
CA GLY A 215 5.96 9.96 -5.64
C GLY A 215 5.15 9.22 -4.57
N PHE A 216 5.77 8.27 -3.87
CA PHE A 216 5.16 7.59 -2.73
C PHE A 216 4.84 8.55 -1.58
N THR A 217 5.75 9.47 -1.25
CA THR A 217 5.47 10.51 -0.24
C THR A 217 4.26 11.34 -0.64
N CYS A 218 4.21 11.85 -1.89
CA CYS A 218 3.06 12.60 -2.40
C CYS A 218 1.76 11.79 -2.33
N GLN A 219 1.81 10.52 -2.71
CA GLN A 219 0.67 9.60 -2.63
C GLN A 219 0.17 9.42 -1.19
N LEU A 220 1.06 9.24 -0.21
CA LEU A 220 0.67 9.12 1.21
C LEU A 220 0.09 10.41 1.76
N LEU A 221 0.63 11.57 1.40
CA LEU A 221 0.08 12.87 1.80
C LEU A 221 -1.32 13.09 1.22
N GLN A 222 -1.52 12.76 -0.06
CA GLN A 222 -2.83 12.83 -0.71
C GLN A 222 -3.83 11.84 -0.12
N TRP A 223 -3.38 10.62 0.18
CA TRP A 223 -4.18 9.60 0.82
C TRP A 223 -4.60 10.01 2.24
N HIS A 224 -3.67 10.54 3.04
CA HIS A 224 -3.98 11.09 4.37
C HIS A 224 -4.99 12.23 4.27
N LYS A 225 -4.73 13.24 3.42
CA LYS A 225 -5.68 14.35 3.21
C LYS A 225 -7.07 13.85 2.84
N ARG A 226 -7.17 12.87 1.95
CA ARG A 226 -8.44 12.29 1.50
C ARG A 226 -9.24 11.60 2.61
N ARG A 227 -8.57 10.99 3.60
CA ARG A 227 -9.21 10.36 4.76
C ARG A 227 -9.80 11.36 5.75
N HIS A 228 -9.24 12.57 5.80
CA HIS A 228 -9.61 13.61 6.78
C HIS A 228 -10.41 14.78 6.19
N ALA A 229 -10.39 14.96 4.87
CA ALA A 229 -11.16 16.00 4.20
C ALA A 229 -12.60 15.53 3.91
N GLU A 230 -13.50 16.49 3.72
CA GLU A 230 -14.85 16.21 3.20
C GLU A 230 -14.76 15.47 1.86
N SER A 231 -15.53 14.40 1.72
CA SER A 231 -15.42 13.49 0.59
C SER A 231 -16.01 14.12 -0.67
N PHE A 232 -15.14 14.46 -1.62
CA PHE A 232 -15.55 14.68 -3.01
C PHE A 232 -15.86 13.34 -3.68
N CYS A 233 -16.65 13.40 -4.77
CA CYS A 233 -16.92 12.23 -5.59
C CYS A 233 -15.61 11.65 -6.15
N ARG A 234 -15.40 10.35 -5.96
CA ARG A 234 -14.22 9.60 -6.40
C ARG A 234 -14.67 8.33 -7.10
N ILE A 235 -14.03 8.02 -8.22
CA ILE A 235 -14.28 6.78 -8.96
C ILE A 235 -13.01 5.94 -8.91
N TYR A 236 -13.16 4.68 -8.50
CA TYR A 236 -12.12 3.67 -8.53
C TYR A 236 -12.47 2.65 -9.61
N CYS A 237 -11.57 2.43 -10.56
CA CYS A 237 -11.69 1.33 -11.51
C CYS A 237 -11.01 0.09 -10.93
N ILE A 238 -11.68 -1.06 -10.98
CA ILE A 238 -11.04 -2.32 -10.63
C ILE A 238 -10.18 -2.77 -11.80
N GLY A 239 -8.92 -3.09 -11.52
CA GLY A 239 -7.99 -3.61 -12.52
C GLY A 239 -6.84 -4.35 -11.86
N PRO A 240 -6.02 -5.08 -12.63
CA PRO A 240 -4.90 -5.81 -12.06
C PRO A 240 -3.86 -4.87 -11.47
N HIS A 241 -3.30 -5.23 -10.32
CA HIS A 241 -2.25 -4.44 -9.68
C HIS A 241 -1.00 -4.36 -10.57
N SER A 242 -0.62 -5.46 -11.21
CA SER A 242 0.57 -5.55 -12.04
C SER A 242 0.39 -6.56 -13.17
N SER A 243 1.14 -6.38 -14.26
CA SER A 243 1.18 -7.36 -15.35
C SER A 243 1.85 -8.68 -14.96
N ALA A 244 2.63 -8.69 -13.88
CA ALA A 244 3.21 -9.91 -13.33
C ALA A 244 2.19 -10.77 -12.57
N ASP A 245 1.08 -10.17 -12.10
CA ASP A 245 -0.04 -10.87 -11.48
C ASP A 245 -1.38 -10.29 -11.94
N PRO A 246 -1.80 -10.63 -13.17
CA PRO A 246 -3.02 -10.09 -13.76
C PRO A 246 -4.32 -10.44 -13.02
N LEU A 247 -4.31 -11.46 -12.16
CA LEU A 247 -5.51 -11.91 -11.44
C LEU A 247 -5.67 -11.21 -10.09
N TYR A 248 -4.60 -10.61 -9.57
CA TYR A 248 -4.67 -9.79 -8.38
C TYR A 248 -5.24 -8.40 -8.69
N LEU A 249 -6.56 -8.28 -8.52
CA LEU A 249 -7.32 -7.06 -8.78
C LEU A 249 -7.33 -6.09 -7.59
N VAL A 250 -7.13 -4.81 -7.86
CA VAL A 250 -7.08 -3.71 -6.89
C VAL A 250 -7.92 -2.51 -7.36
N PRO A 251 -8.40 -1.66 -6.44
CA PRO A 251 -9.05 -0.40 -6.80
C PRO A 251 -8.01 0.66 -7.21
N LYS A 252 -8.05 1.08 -8.47
CA LYS A 252 -7.23 2.18 -9.00
C LYS A 252 -8.05 3.46 -9.08
N LEU A 253 -7.60 4.50 -8.39
CA LEU A 253 -8.30 5.79 -8.41
C LEU A 253 -8.18 6.42 -9.81
N LEU A 254 -9.31 6.86 -10.36
CA LEU A 254 -9.33 7.59 -11.62
C LEU A 254 -9.00 9.06 -11.43
N SER A 255 -8.29 9.63 -12.41
CA SER A 255 -7.93 11.05 -12.44
C SER A 255 -9.13 11.98 -12.66
N CYS A 256 -10.25 11.47 -13.16
CA CYS A 256 -11.50 12.21 -13.30
C CYS A 256 -12.70 11.39 -12.83
N ALA A 257 -13.63 12.04 -12.12
CA ALA A 257 -14.86 11.44 -11.64
C ALA A 257 -16.04 11.70 -12.59
N LYS A 258 -15.84 11.46 -13.90
CA LYS A 258 -16.84 11.77 -14.94
C LYS A 258 -17.63 10.52 -15.35
N PRO A 259 -18.90 10.67 -15.78
CA PRO A 259 -19.69 9.55 -16.32
C PRO A 259 -19.01 8.77 -17.45
N CYS A 260 -18.24 9.43 -18.31
CA CYS A 260 -17.53 8.80 -19.42
C CYS A 260 -16.38 7.87 -18.98
N ALA A 261 -16.03 7.87 -17.69
CA ALA A 261 -15.01 6.99 -17.14
C ALA A 261 -15.52 5.56 -16.90
N LEU A 262 -16.84 5.35 -16.86
CA LEU A 262 -17.44 4.03 -16.66
C LEU A 262 -17.39 3.22 -17.95
N ASP A 263 -16.74 2.05 -17.92
CA ASP A 263 -16.60 1.13 -19.06
C ASP A 263 -17.47 -0.12 -18.86
N PRO A 264 -18.33 -0.50 -19.84
CA PRO A 264 -19.16 -1.69 -19.78
C PRO A 264 -18.43 -3.01 -19.47
N ARG A 265 -17.12 -3.09 -19.68
CA ARG A 265 -16.29 -4.27 -19.41
C ARG A 265 -15.80 -4.38 -17.97
N GLY A 266 -15.94 -3.31 -17.19
CA GLY A 266 -15.32 -3.20 -15.86
C GLY A 266 -16.32 -3.14 -14.71
N ALA A 267 -15.75 -3.22 -13.50
CA ALA A 267 -16.45 -2.89 -12.26
C ALA A 267 -15.79 -1.65 -11.64
N PHE A 268 -16.60 -0.77 -11.07
CA PHE A 268 -16.15 0.50 -10.53
C PHE A 268 -16.74 0.71 -9.15
N VAL A 269 -15.98 1.34 -8.26
CA VAL A 269 -16.48 1.83 -6.97
C VAL A 269 -16.61 3.33 -7.05
N VAL A 270 -17.83 3.84 -6.95
CA VAL A 270 -18.11 5.28 -6.94
C VAL A 270 -18.39 5.70 -5.51
N HIS A 271 -17.48 6.47 -4.95
CA HIS A 271 -17.59 7.01 -3.59
C HIS A 271 -18.05 8.46 -3.67
N THR A 272 -19.26 8.75 -3.20
CA THR A 272 -19.81 10.09 -3.03
C THR A 272 -19.94 10.40 -1.53
N PRO A 273 -20.05 11.67 -1.11
CA PRO A 273 -20.20 12.00 0.31
C PRO A 273 -21.45 11.37 0.96
N GLU A 274 -22.50 11.11 0.18
CA GLU A 274 -23.76 10.54 0.70
C GLU A 274 -23.84 9.03 0.55
N ARG A 275 -23.17 8.44 -0.45
CA ARG A 275 -23.37 7.04 -0.80
C ARG A 275 -22.15 6.43 -1.47
N LEU A 276 -21.98 5.13 -1.24
CA LEU A 276 -21.01 4.30 -1.95
C LEU A 276 -21.77 3.43 -2.96
N PHE A 277 -21.28 3.36 -4.20
CA PHE A 277 -21.86 2.51 -5.24
C PHE A 277 -20.84 1.51 -5.76
N VAL A 278 -21.29 0.28 -6.01
CA VAL A 278 -20.57 -0.71 -6.81
C VAL A 278 -21.26 -0.75 -8.16
N TRP A 279 -20.65 -0.13 -9.16
CA TRP A 279 -21.17 -0.08 -10.52
C TRP A 279 -20.60 -1.25 -11.33
N GLN A 280 -21.48 -1.98 -12.00
CA GLN A 280 -21.16 -3.16 -12.80
C GLN A 280 -21.54 -2.93 -14.26
N GLY A 281 -20.55 -2.96 -15.15
CA GLY A 281 -20.78 -2.94 -16.59
C GLY A 281 -21.45 -4.23 -17.10
N ARG A 282 -22.23 -4.15 -18.18
CA ARG A 282 -22.97 -5.29 -18.76
C ARG A 282 -22.08 -6.43 -19.25
N ARG A 283 -20.82 -6.14 -19.54
CA ARG A 283 -19.79 -7.11 -20.00
C ARG A 283 -18.74 -7.37 -18.93
N CYS A 284 -18.99 -6.97 -17.68
CA CYS A 284 -18.04 -7.11 -16.59
C CYS A 284 -17.98 -8.55 -16.07
N PRO A 285 -16.79 -9.16 -15.99
CA PRO A 285 -16.61 -10.47 -15.36
C PRO A 285 -16.93 -10.43 -13.84
N PRO A 286 -17.48 -11.53 -13.29
CA PRO A 286 -17.84 -11.61 -11.87
C PRO A 286 -16.65 -11.43 -10.93
N GLY A 287 -15.44 -11.87 -11.33
CA GLY A 287 -14.24 -11.68 -10.51
C GLY A 287 -13.92 -10.21 -10.25
N MET A 288 -14.20 -9.32 -11.23
CA MET A 288 -14.03 -7.88 -11.07
C MET A 288 -15.11 -7.27 -10.18
N VAL A 289 -16.35 -7.76 -10.27
CA VAL A 289 -17.45 -7.33 -9.38
C VAL A 289 -17.14 -7.70 -7.93
N ALA A 290 -16.72 -8.94 -7.67
CA ALA A 290 -16.32 -9.37 -6.34
C ALA A 290 -15.14 -8.56 -5.79
N ALA A 291 -14.19 -8.16 -6.64
CA ALA A 291 -13.10 -7.26 -6.26
C ALA A 291 -13.61 -5.84 -5.95
N ALA A 292 -14.59 -5.32 -6.69
CA ALA A 292 -15.22 -4.04 -6.40
C ALA A 292 -15.96 -4.05 -5.06
N GLU A 293 -16.69 -5.13 -4.75
CA GLU A 293 -17.35 -5.31 -3.46
C GLU A 293 -16.36 -5.37 -2.30
N ARG A 294 -15.24 -6.09 -2.46
CA ARG A 294 -14.15 -6.08 -1.46
C ARG A 294 -13.57 -4.69 -1.26
N ALA A 295 -13.27 -3.98 -2.35
CA ALA A 295 -12.77 -2.62 -2.29
C ALA A 295 -13.76 -1.65 -1.61
N ALA A 296 -15.07 -1.81 -1.84
CA ALA A 296 -16.10 -1.02 -1.16
C ALA A 296 -16.11 -1.26 0.36
N HIS A 297 -15.99 -2.52 0.80
CA HIS A 297 -15.82 -2.85 2.23
C HIS A 297 -14.57 -2.22 2.82
N GLN A 298 -13.45 -2.27 2.09
CA GLN A 298 -12.19 -1.66 2.51
C GLN A 298 -12.29 -0.13 2.61
N LEU A 299 -12.92 0.54 1.65
CA LEU A 299 -13.17 1.98 1.71
C LEU A 299 -14.03 2.36 2.92
N HIS A 300 -15.06 1.57 3.24
CA HIS A 300 -15.84 1.77 4.47
C HIS A 300 -14.96 1.59 5.72
N ARG A 301 -14.23 0.47 5.79
CA ARG A 301 -13.40 0.11 6.96
C ARG A 301 -12.27 1.11 7.22
N TYR A 302 -11.56 1.51 6.17
CA TYR A 302 -10.34 2.28 6.29
C TYR A 302 -10.58 3.78 6.12
N GLU A 303 -11.49 4.21 5.26
CA GLU A 303 -11.77 5.63 5.01
C GLU A 303 -13.10 6.13 5.59
N GLY A 304 -13.90 5.26 6.22
CA GLY A 304 -15.20 5.66 6.77
C GLY A 304 -16.25 5.97 5.71
N ALA A 305 -16.12 5.41 4.50
CA ALA A 305 -17.07 5.63 3.40
C ALA A 305 -18.51 5.20 3.78
N PRO A 306 -19.56 5.79 3.18
CA PRO A 306 -20.96 5.44 3.47
C PRO A 306 -21.28 3.95 3.29
N TRP A 307 -22.16 3.41 4.14
CA TRP A 307 -22.54 1.99 4.17
C TRP A 307 -24.06 1.79 4.33
N PRO A 308 -24.68 0.77 3.70
CA PRO A 308 -24.10 -0.21 2.78
C PRO A 308 -23.91 0.33 1.34
N PRO A 309 -22.98 -0.26 0.55
CA PRO A 309 -22.82 0.09 -0.83
C PRO A 309 -24.04 -0.33 -1.64
N GLN A 310 -24.45 0.52 -2.58
CA GLN A 310 -25.53 0.22 -3.51
C GLN A 310 -24.95 -0.42 -4.78
N ALA A 311 -25.39 -1.64 -5.09
CA ALA A 311 -25.11 -2.27 -6.37
C ALA A 311 -25.89 -1.58 -7.49
N LEU A 312 -25.21 -1.24 -8.58
CA LEU A 312 -25.80 -0.65 -9.79
C LEU A 312 -25.32 -1.43 -11.01
N LEU A 313 -26.26 -1.89 -11.83
CA LEU A 313 -25.96 -2.45 -13.14
C LEU A 313 -26.06 -1.36 -14.20
N GLU A 314 -25.21 -1.45 -15.22
CA GLU A 314 -25.25 -0.52 -16.35
C GLU A 314 -26.63 -0.51 -17.02
N GLY A 315 -27.23 0.68 -17.08
CA GLY A 315 -28.59 0.96 -17.56
C GLY A 315 -29.66 1.03 -16.48
N ASP A 316 -29.36 0.64 -15.24
CA ASP A 316 -30.25 0.76 -14.07
C ASP A 316 -29.94 2.02 -13.24
N GLU A 317 -29.08 2.91 -13.72
CA GLU A 317 -28.65 4.09 -12.97
C GLU A 317 -29.76 5.15 -12.87
N GLY A 318 -30.16 5.45 -11.64
CA GLY A 318 -31.14 6.51 -11.37
C GLY A 318 -30.58 7.92 -11.56
N ARG A 319 -31.49 8.90 -11.65
CA ARG A 319 -31.13 10.34 -11.72
C ARG A 319 -30.26 10.81 -10.55
N SER A 320 -30.44 10.24 -9.36
CA SER A 320 -29.65 10.58 -8.17
C SER A 320 -28.17 10.22 -8.35
N PHE A 321 -27.87 9.04 -8.92
CA PHE A 321 -26.50 8.61 -9.21
C PHE A 321 -25.79 9.59 -10.16
N TRP A 322 -26.44 9.90 -11.30
CA TRP A 322 -25.85 10.80 -12.28
C TRP A 322 -25.69 12.22 -11.76
N LYS A 323 -26.62 12.69 -10.92
CA LYS A 323 -26.48 13.99 -10.25
C LYS A 323 -25.25 14.01 -9.34
N SER A 324 -25.04 12.98 -8.53
CA SER A 324 -23.87 12.89 -7.65
C SER A 324 -22.53 12.84 -8.40
N LEU A 325 -22.50 12.33 -9.64
CA LEU A 325 -21.31 12.40 -10.50
C LEU A 325 -21.12 13.77 -11.18
N GLN A 326 -22.21 14.45 -11.57
CA GLN A 326 -22.14 15.76 -12.25
C GLN A 326 -21.75 16.89 -11.30
N ASP A 327 -22.19 16.82 -10.04
CA ASP A 327 -21.84 17.79 -8.99
C ASP A 327 -20.35 17.71 -8.59
N ALA A 328 -19.58 16.76 -9.15
CA ALA A 328 -18.14 16.63 -8.97
C ALA A 328 -17.29 17.63 -9.80
N GLU A 329 -17.92 18.57 -10.52
CA GLU A 329 -17.24 19.55 -11.37
C GLU A 329 -16.68 20.75 -10.58
N SER A 330 -15.38 20.70 -10.28
CA SER A 330 -14.47 21.87 -10.34
C SER A 330 -13.01 21.39 -10.28
N ASP A 331 -12.20 21.79 -11.26
CA ASP A 331 -10.72 21.69 -11.31
C ASP A 331 -10.01 20.51 -12.01
N SER A 332 -10.55 19.95 -13.11
CA SER A 332 -9.67 19.20 -14.03
C SER A 332 -10.07 19.28 -15.51
N HIS A 333 -9.25 20.03 -16.28
CA HIS A 333 -9.25 20.05 -17.75
C HIS A 333 -8.51 18.83 -18.36
N GLY A 334 -8.46 17.70 -17.65
CA GLY A 334 -7.82 16.47 -18.11
C GLY A 334 -8.79 15.59 -18.89
N ILE A 335 -8.33 15.07 -20.04
CA ILE A 335 -8.96 13.95 -20.75
C ILE A 335 -8.93 12.74 -19.81
N CYS A 336 -10.05 12.02 -19.69
CA CYS A 336 -10.08 10.72 -19.01
C CYS A 336 -9.11 9.79 -19.75
N GLU A 337 -8.05 9.30 -19.11
CA GLU A 337 -7.10 8.37 -19.75
C GLU A 337 -7.71 6.97 -19.86
N VAL A 338 -8.75 6.84 -20.68
CA VAL A 338 -9.51 5.61 -20.98
C VAL A 338 -8.60 4.49 -21.48
N GLU A 339 -7.54 4.85 -22.19
CA GLU A 339 -6.57 3.91 -22.77
C GLU A 339 -5.82 3.09 -21.71
N SER A 340 -5.54 3.68 -20.53
CA SER A 340 -4.75 3.04 -19.48
C SER A 340 -5.48 1.82 -18.88
N TYR A 341 -6.74 1.97 -18.51
CA TYR A 341 -7.54 0.90 -17.92
C TYR A 341 -8.12 -0.07 -18.97
N SER A 342 -8.22 0.34 -20.25
CA SER A 342 -8.56 -0.62 -21.30
C SER A 342 -7.55 -1.76 -21.40
N LYS A 343 -6.25 -1.43 -21.28
CA LYS A 343 -5.18 -2.44 -21.24
C LYS A 343 -5.31 -3.37 -20.03
N ASP A 344 -5.73 -2.84 -18.88
CA ASP A 344 -5.96 -3.62 -17.67
C ASP A 344 -7.09 -4.63 -17.85
N PHE A 345 -8.19 -4.23 -18.50
CA PHE A 345 -9.29 -5.16 -18.82
C PHE A 345 -8.82 -6.29 -19.73
N ASP A 346 -8.13 -5.97 -20.82
CA ASP A 346 -7.64 -6.98 -21.77
C ASP A 346 -6.63 -7.92 -21.09
N MET A 347 -5.77 -7.38 -20.23
CA MET A 347 -4.81 -8.15 -19.44
C MET A 347 -5.49 -9.13 -18.49
N TYR A 348 -6.50 -8.68 -17.73
CA TYR A 348 -7.27 -9.56 -16.85
C TYR A 348 -8.01 -10.65 -17.63
N LEU A 349 -8.73 -10.28 -18.70
CA LEU A 349 -9.52 -11.20 -19.50
C LEU A 349 -8.66 -12.29 -20.14
N ASN A 350 -7.48 -11.92 -20.65
CA ASN A 350 -6.54 -12.87 -21.22
C ASN A 350 -6.00 -13.86 -20.17
N ALA A 351 -5.67 -13.37 -18.97
CA ALA A 351 -5.19 -14.21 -17.88
C ALA A 351 -6.29 -15.12 -17.30
N ALA A 352 -7.51 -14.60 -17.16
CA ALA A 352 -8.64 -15.39 -16.72
C ALA A 352 -8.99 -16.49 -17.73
N ALA A 353 -8.91 -16.20 -19.04
CA ALA A 353 -9.14 -17.19 -20.09
C ALA A 353 -8.08 -18.29 -20.16
N SER A 354 -6.83 -17.97 -19.83
CA SER A 354 -5.68 -18.90 -19.86
C SER A 354 -5.54 -19.76 -18.60
N SER A 355 -6.37 -19.56 -17.58
CA SER A 355 -6.36 -20.37 -16.36
C SER A 355 -6.59 -21.86 -16.67
N SER A 356 -5.67 -22.70 -16.22
CA SER A 356 -5.66 -24.16 -16.48
C SER A 356 -6.68 -24.92 -15.63
N ASP A 357 -7.11 -24.36 -14.51
CA ASP A 357 -8.16 -24.94 -13.67
C ASP A 357 -9.54 -24.50 -14.20
N PRO A 358 -10.36 -25.43 -14.74
CA PRO A 358 -11.66 -25.08 -15.29
C PRO A 358 -12.64 -24.54 -14.24
N VAL A 359 -12.50 -24.92 -12.96
CA VAL A 359 -13.35 -24.41 -11.87
C VAL A 359 -12.95 -22.99 -11.51
N HIS A 360 -11.65 -22.72 -11.37
CA HIS A 360 -11.13 -21.38 -11.11
C HIS A 360 -11.43 -20.43 -12.29
N ARG A 361 -11.22 -20.89 -13.51
CA ARG A 361 -11.60 -20.17 -14.74
C ARG A 361 -13.09 -19.84 -14.78
N ALA A 362 -13.95 -20.78 -14.40
CA ALA A 362 -15.39 -20.53 -14.31
C ALA A 362 -15.72 -19.50 -13.21
N ALA A 363 -15.07 -19.55 -12.05
CA ALA A 363 -15.29 -18.54 -11.01
C ALA A 363 -14.86 -17.12 -11.44
N LEU A 364 -13.79 -17.00 -12.24
CA LEU A 364 -13.32 -15.71 -12.76
C LEU A 364 -14.21 -15.15 -13.88
N LEU A 365 -14.77 -16.00 -14.73
CA LEU A 365 -15.44 -15.61 -15.98
C LEU A 365 -16.95 -15.85 -16.02
N ALA A 366 -17.50 -16.80 -15.27
CA ALA A 366 -18.90 -17.18 -15.33
C ALA A 366 -19.72 -16.42 -14.28
N GLY A 367 -20.57 -15.49 -14.76
CA GLY A 367 -21.43 -14.66 -13.93
C GLY A 367 -22.32 -15.45 -12.94
N PRO A 368 -22.90 -14.76 -11.94
CA PRO A 368 -23.76 -15.43 -10.95
C PRO A 368 -24.92 -16.13 -11.66
N SER A 369 -25.30 -17.33 -11.18
CA SER A 369 -26.47 -18.00 -11.74
C SER A 369 -27.71 -17.10 -11.61
N PRO A 370 -28.64 -17.12 -12.58
CA PRO A 370 -29.84 -16.27 -12.57
C PRO A 370 -30.66 -16.34 -11.26
N ARG A 371 -30.53 -17.43 -10.49
CA ARG A 371 -31.18 -17.61 -9.18
C ARG A 371 -30.60 -16.74 -8.05
N ALA A 372 -29.30 -16.42 -8.08
CA ALA A 372 -28.65 -15.63 -7.03
C ALA A 372 -28.98 -14.13 -7.17
N VAL A 373 -29.05 -13.63 -8.40
CA VAL A 373 -29.41 -12.24 -8.72
C VAL A 373 -30.85 -11.91 -8.31
N LEU A 374 -31.78 -12.87 -8.48
CA LEU A 374 -33.18 -12.72 -8.05
C LEU A 374 -33.34 -12.77 -6.53
N ALA A 375 -32.49 -13.50 -5.80
CA ALA A 375 -32.56 -13.59 -4.34
C ALA A 375 -32.12 -12.28 -3.66
N HIS A 376 -31.04 -11.65 -4.15
CA HIS A 376 -30.54 -10.38 -3.61
C HIS A 376 -31.48 -9.20 -3.91
N THR A 377 -32.09 -9.15 -5.11
CA THR A 377 -33.06 -8.10 -5.48
C THR A 377 -34.38 -8.22 -4.72
N SER A 378 -34.81 -9.45 -4.38
CA SER A 378 -35.98 -9.68 -3.53
C SER A 378 -35.75 -9.26 -2.09
N ALA A 379 -34.59 -9.61 -1.50
CA ALA A 379 -34.25 -9.24 -0.13
C ALA A 379 -34.08 -7.72 0.06
N ALA A 380 -33.52 -7.02 -0.93
CA ALA A 380 -33.41 -5.56 -0.94
C ALA A 380 -34.79 -4.87 -1.02
N ARG A 381 -35.71 -5.40 -1.84
CA ARG A 381 -37.09 -4.90 -1.94
C ARG A 381 -37.93 -5.15 -0.68
N GLU A 382 -37.67 -6.23 0.04
CA GLU A 382 -38.34 -6.50 1.33
C GLU A 382 -37.82 -5.61 2.46
N ALA A 383 -36.53 -5.27 2.45
CA ALA A 383 -35.94 -4.33 3.40
C ALA A 383 -36.49 -2.89 3.23
N GLU A 384 -36.81 -2.47 2.01
CA GLU A 384 -37.44 -1.16 1.73
C GLU A 384 -38.93 -1.09 2.12
N LYS A 385 -39.62 -2.23 2.23
CA LYS A 385 -41.03 -2.28 2.68
C LYS A 385 -41.21 -2.24 4.20
N MET A 386 -40.14 -2.47 4.96
CA MET A 386 -40.17 -2.46 6.42
C MET A 386 -39.80 -1.06 6.94
N GLY A 387 -40.79 -0.34 7.47
CA GLY A 387 -40.61 1.00 8.04
C GLY A 387 -39.58 1.10 9.19
N PRO A 388 -39.30 2.31 9.70
CA PRO A 388 -38.16 2.58 10.57
C PRO A 388 -38.36 1.98 11.98
N GLY A 389 -37.92 0.74 12.19
CA GLY A 389 -37.75 0.13 13.52
C GLY A 389 -36.41 0.49 14.17
N SER A 390 -36.39 0.53 15.50
CA SER A 390 -35.24 1.06 16.28
C SER A 390 -33.95 0.23 16.13
N PRO A 391 -32.76 0.85 16.31
CA PRO A 391 -31.45 0.21 16.07
C PRO A 391 -31.20 -1.11 16.83
N ASN A 392 -31.82 -1.29 18.00
CA ASN A 392 -31.62 -2.47 18.85
C ASN A 392 -32.31 -3.75 18.36
N GLU A 393 -33.34 -3.66 17.51
CA GLU A 393 -33.95 -4.84 16.91
C GLU A 393 -33.16 -5.38 15.71
N ARG A 394 -32.44 -4.50 14.99
CA ARG A 394 -31.59 -4.88 13.86
C ARG A 394 -30.37 -5.70 14.30
N GLN A 395 -29.73 -5.31 15.40
CA GLN A 395 -28.56 -6.01 15.95
C GLN A 395 -28.91 -7.40 16.54
N ARG A 396 -30.10 -7.56 17.13
CA ARG A 396 -30.53 -8.87 17.67
C ARG A 396 -30.91 -9.89 16.59
N LYS A 397 -31.38 -9.44 15.42
CA LYS A 397 -31.74 -10.35 14.32
C LYS A 397 -30.54 -10.75 13.46
N TYR A 398 -29.54 -9.87 13.27
CA TYR A 398 -28.29 -10.22 12.56
C TYR A 398 -27.54 -11.37 13.26
N ARG A 399 -27.57 -11.42 14.60
CA ARG A 399 -26.97 -12.50 15.39
C ARG A 399 -27.65 -13.86 15.23
N ARG A 400 -28.89 -13.91 14.70
CA ARG A 400 -29.63 -15.15 14.43
C ARG A 400 -29.48 -15.64 12.99
N SER A 401 -29.13 -14.78 12.03
CA SER A 401 -28.84 -15.21 10.65
C SER A 401 -27.42 -15.76 10.49
N ASP A 402 -26.46 -15.33 11.32
CA ASP A 402 -25.09 -15.87 11.33
C ASP A 402 -25.00 -17.30 11.87
N THR A 403 -26.00 -17.78 12.62
CA THR A 403 -26.06 -19.18 13.06
C THR A 403 -26.49 -20.13 11.94
N ASP A 404 -27.31 -19.68 10.99
CA ASP A 404 -27.78 -20.52 9.87
C ASP A 404 -26.76 -20.58 8.72
N SER A 405 -25.87 -19.58 8.59
CA SER A 405 -24.77 -19.58 7.60
C SER A 405 -23.63 -20.55 7.98
N LYS A 406 -23.45 -20.84 9.27
CA LYS A 406 -22.41 -21.77 9.76
C LYS A 406 -22.72 -23.25 9.50
N ASP A 407 -23.96 -23.60 9.18
CA ASP A 407 -24.34 -24.98 8.85
C ASP A 407 -24.00 -25.37 7.40
N LEU A 408 -23.83 -24.40 6.50
CA LEU A 408 -23.41 -24.64 5.11
C LEU A 408 -21.90 -24.94 4.96
N ASP A 409 -21.06 -24.41 5.86
CA ASP A 409 -19.62 -24.73 5.92
C ASP A 409 -19.33 -26.13 6.50
N GLY A 410 -20.30 -26.72 7.21
CA GLY A 410 -20.24 -28.09 7.74
C GLY A 410 -20.35 -29.17 6.66
N GLU A 411 -21.07 -28.90 5.58
CA GLU A 411 -21.31 -29.83 4.46
C GLU A 411 -20.05 -29.94 3.56
N VAL A 412 -19.33 -28.83 3.34
CA VAL A 412 -18.09 -28.76 2.53
C VAL A 412 -16.93 -29.49 3.19
N ARG A 413 -16.89 -29.57 4.53
CA ARG A 413 -15.88 -30.34 5.28
C ARG A 413 -16.11 -31.87 5.24
N ARG A 414 -17.35 -32.35 5.00
CA ARG A 414 -17.62 -33.80 4.86
C ARG A 414 -17.18 -34.36 3.51
N LEU A 415 -17.23 -33.56 2.45
CA LEU A 415 -16.86 -33.98 1.09
C LEU A 415 -15.34 -34.10 0.87
N ARG A 416 -14.50 -33.47 1.71
CA ARG A 416 -13.03 -33.60 1.65
C ARG A 416 -12.46 -34.82 2.40
N ARG A 417 -13.28 -35.62 3.10
CA ARG A 417 -12.86 -36.85 3.80
C ARG A 417 -13.08 -38.14 3.01
N GLY A 418 -13.39 -38.04 1.72
CA GLY A 418 -13.68 -39.16 0.83
C GLY A 418 -12.53 -39.55 -0.10
N SER A 419 -11.26 -39.46 0.30
CA SER A 419 -10.17 -40.09 -0.47
C SER A 419 -8.92 -40.29 0.37
N ASN A 420 -8.86 -41.42 1.09
CA ASN A 420 -7.61 -42.10 1.40
C ASN A 420 -7.92 -43.50 1.93
N ARG A 421 -7.69 -44.52 1.09
CA ARG A 421 -7.65 -45.92 1.52
C ARG A 421 -6.20 -46.36 1.68
N HIS A 422 -5.95 -46.91 2.87
CA HIS A 422 -4.93 -47.90 3.24
C HIS A 422 -3.43 -47.55 3.06
N LEU A 423 -2.71 -47.54 4.19
CA LEU A 423 -1.86 -48.68 4.57
C LEU A 423 -1.53 -48.63 6.08
N HIS A 424 -1.51 -49.82 6.66
CA HIS A 424 -1.35 -50.10 8.08
C HIS A 424 0.09 -49.86 8.59
N TRP A 425 0.21 -49.32 9.81
CA TRP A 425 1.26 -49.74 10.75
C TRP A 425 0.80 -49.48 12.21
N ARG A 426 0.88 -50.51 13.05
CA ARG A 426 0.79 -50.48 14.53
C ARG A 426 2.20 -50.69 15.08
N PRO A 427 2.58 -50.10 16.23
CA PRO A 427 2.29 -50.63 17.59
C PRO A 427 2.04 -49.47 18.61
N SER A 428 1.79 -49.59 19.91
CA SER A 428 1.29 -50.57 20.90
C SER A 428 1.30 -49.83 22.27
N ALA A 429 0.36 -50.13 23.18
CA ALA A 429 0.37 -49.85 24.64
C ALA A 429 0.31 -48.35 25.09
N ALA A 430 -0.36 -47.91 26.18
CA ALA A 430 -0.99 -48.55 27.33
C ALA A 430 -2.04 -47.59 27.99
N SER A 431 -2.99 -48.20 28.72
CA SER A 431 -3.72 -47.74 29.95
C SER A 431 -4.12 -46.25 30.08
N ALA A 432 -5.41 -45.86 30.09
CA ALA A 432 -6.52 -46.14 31.02
C ALA A 432 -6.43 -45.43 32.39
N SER A 433 -7.56 -44.79 32.76
CA SER A 433 -7.99 -44.26 34.08
C SER A 433 -7.34 -42.94 34.54
N SER A 434 -8.01 -41.97 35.19
CA SER A 434 -9.37 -41.83 35.74
C SER A 434 -9.61 -40.37 36.20
N SER A 435 -10.82 -39.86 35.92
CA SER A 435 -11.70 -38.98 36.72
C SER A 435 -11.24 -37.64 37.39
N PRO A 436 -12.18 -36.69 37.61
CA PRO A 436 -11.90 -35.27 37.77
C PRO A 436 -12.01 -34.78 39.23
N LEU A 437 -11.36 -33.66 39.55
CA LEU A 437 -11.60 -32.89 40.77
C LEU A 437 -11.82 -31.41 40.43
N GLN A 438 -12.93 -30.89 40.99
CA GLN A 438 -13.37 -29.50 40.97
C GLN A 438 -12.61 -28.64 42.00
N PRO A 439 -12.72 -27.30 41.93
CA PRO A 439 -11.73 -26.36 42.43
C PRO A 439 -11.96 -25.91 43.88
N MET A 440 -10.86 -25.51 44.54
CA MET A 440 -10.87 -24.77 45.81
C MET A 440 -10.40 -23.33 45.58
N GLU A 441 -11.23 -22.35 45.97
CA GLU A 441 -10.79 -20.99 46.30
C GLU A 441 -10.11 -20.96 47.68
N PRO A 442 -9.30 -19.93 47.97
CA PRO A 442 -9.75 -19.04 49.05
C PRO A 442 -9.42 -17.54 48.87
N HIS A 443 -10.40 -16.74 49.31
CA HIS A 443 -10.35 -15.47 50.07
C HIS A 443 -9.05 -14.62 50.17
N ILE A 444 -9.16 -13.40 49.61
CA ILE A 444 -9.01 -12.04 50.20
C ILE A 444 -7.91 -11.78 51.25
N ASP A 445 -6.98 -10.85 50.95
CA ASP A 445 -6.69 -9.68 51.82
C ASP A 445 -5.82 -8.61 51.10
N ALA A 446 -6.27 -7.34 51.17
CA ALA A 446 -5.56 -6.09 50.88
C ALA A 446 -5.66 -5.22 52.16
N PRO A 447 -4.73 -4.29 52.53
CA PRO A 447 -4.42 -3.03 51.80
C PRO A 447 -3.00 -2.46 52.17
N PRO A 448 -2.65 -1.14 52.15
CA PRO A 448 -3.22 0.05 51.51
C PRO A 448 -2.25 0.90 50.66
N LEU A 449 -2.86 1.85 49.94
CA LEU A 449 -2.32 2.96 49.17
C LEU A 449 -1.55 4.01 50.00
N VAL A 450 -0.47 4.56 49.42
CA VAL A 450 0.10 5.86 49.78
C VAL A 450 0.31 6.66 48.48
N GLN A 451 -0.26 7.87 48.43
CA GLN A 451 -0.01 8.88 47.39
C GLN A 451 0.98 9.96 47.91
N PRO A 452 1.63 10.72 47.01
CA PRO A 452 2.92 11.38 47.25
C PRO A 452 2.78 12.85 47.69
N PRO A 453 3.89 13.51 48.08
CA PRO A 453 3.98 14.97 48.04
C PRO A 453 4.16 15.52 46.62
#